data_AF-A0A147JV19-F1
#
_entry.id   AF-A0A147JV19-F1
#
_cell.length_a   1.000
_cell.length_b   1.000
_cell.length_c   1.000
_cell.angle_alpha   90.00
_cell.angle_beta   90.00
_cell.angle_gamma   90.00
#
_symmetry.space_group_name_H-M   'P 1'
#
loop_
_entity.id
_entity.type
_entity.pdbx_description
1 polymer ?
#
loop_
_entity_poly.entity_id
_entity_poly.type
_entity_poly.pdbx_seq_one_letter_code
_entity_poly.pdbx_strand_id
1 'polypeptide(L)' 'MSSEDKIIEFIEANGGRVTNSLMREKHFGDVEIGNKTTSVMRRMANEGKLKLKITHTSYTTTIEWLLPQVENKK' A
#
# COMPACT_ATOMS: atom_id res chain seq x y z
N MET A 1 11.36 15.45 1.96
CA MET A 1 10.61 14.37 1.29
C MET A 1 9.58 13.83 2.26
N SER A 2 8.30 13.89 1.93
CA SER A 2 7.22 13.50 2.85
C SER A 2 7.13 11.97 2.96
N SER A 3 6.47 11.47 4.01
CA SER A 3 6.21 10.03 4.15
C SER A 3 5.31 9.48 3.04
N GLU A 4 4.47 10.32 2.44
CA GLU A 4 3.60 9.96 1.32
C GLU A 4 4.40 9.75 0.03
N ASP A 5 5.35 10.65 -0.27
CA ASP A 5 6.21 10.53 -1.46
C ASP A 5 7.00 9.23 -1.44
N LYS A 6 7.59 8.88 -0.28
CA LYS A 6 8.31 7.61 -0.08
C LYS A 6 7.41 6.39 -0.29
N ILE A 7 6.14 6.47 0.12
CA ILE A 7 5.17 5.39 -0.10
C ILE A 7 4.87 5.25 -1.60
N ILE A 8 4.67 6.36 -2.32
CA ILE A 8 4.44 6.32 -3.77
C ILE A 8 5.66 5.76 -4.49
N GLU A 9 6.85 6.27 -4.24
CA GLU A 9 8.09 5.79 -4.85
C GLU A 9 8.30 4.29 -4.62
N PHE A 10 8.03 3.81 -3.39
CA PHE A 10 8.10 2.38 -3.10
C PHE A 10 7.07 1.58 -3.90
N ILE A 11 5.83 2.06 -4.00
CA ILE A 11 4.79 1.37 -4.77
C ILE A 11 5.16 1.36 -6.26
N GLU A 12 5.67 2.46 -6.81
CA GLU A 12 6.16 2.57 -8.19
C GLU A 12 7.30 1.61 -8.46
N ALA A 13 8.29 1.54 -7.58
CA ALA A 13 9.42 0.61 -7.67
C ALA A 13 8.98 -0.87 -7.65
N ASN A 14 7.79 -1.17 -7.11
CA ASN A 14 7.17 -2.50 -7.10
C ASN A 14 6.11 -2.68 -8.20
N GLY A 15 6.18 -1.92 -9.29
CA GLY A 15 5.27 -2.05 -10.43
C GLY A 15 3.89 -1.41 -10.20
N GLY A 16 3.82 -0.47 -9.27
CA GLY A 16 2.61 0.30 -8.93
C GLY A 16 1.62 -0.45 -8.03
N ARG A 17 2.06 -1.54 -7.39
CA ARG A 17 1.26 -2.37 -6.48
C ARG A 17 2.12 -2.93 -5.35
N VAL A 18 1.60 -2.95 -4.12
CA VAL A 18 2.24 -3.62 -2.98
C VAL A 18 1.21 -4.29 -2.08
N THR A 19 1.63 -5.33 -1.35
CA THR A 19 0.80 -5.95 -0.30
C THR A 19 1.17 -5.41 1.08
N ASN A 20 0.25 -5.52 2.04
CA ASN A 20 0.54 -5.16 3.43
C ASN A 20 1.66 -6.01 4.06
N SER A 21 1.87 -7.23 3.59
CA SER A 21 2.99 -8.08 4.02
C SER A 21 4.31 -7.56 3.48
N LEU A 22 4.38 -7.24 2.19
CA LEU A 22 5.58 -6.68 1.56
C LEU A 22 5.99 -5.33 2.18
N MET A 23 5.00 -4.48 2.48
CA MET A 23 5.24 -3.22 3.19
C MET A 23 5.89 -3.48 4.56
N ARG A 24 5.36 -4.43 5.34
CA ARG A 24 5.89 -4.79 6.66
C ARG A 24 7.30 -5.36 6.59
N GLU A 25 7.58 -6.23 5.62
CA GLU A 25 8.90 -6.86 5.46
C GLU A 25 10.01 -5.86 5.06
N LYS A 26 9.73 -4.95 4.13
CA LYS A 26 10.77 -4.11 3.49
C LYS A 26 11.01 -2.76 4.17
N HIS A 27 9.98 -2.17 4.78
CA HIS A 27 10.08 -0.82 5.33
C HIS A 27 9.71 -0.72 6.81
N PHE A 28 9.02 -1.72 7.38
CA PHE A 28 8.36 -1.58 8.68
C PHE A 28 8.47 -2.83 9.54
N GLY A 29 9.70 -3.34 9.72
CA GLY A 29 10.01 -4.45 10.64
C GLY A 29 9.66 -4.16 12.10
N ASP A 30 9.32 -2.91 12.41
CA ASP A 30 8.71 -2.48 13.67
C ASP A 30 7.19 -2.31 13.50
N VAL A 31 6.43 -2.98 14.36
CA VAL A 31 4.96 -3.00 14.39
C VAL A 31 4.38 -1.59 14.55
N GLU A 32 5.03 -0.71 15.35
CA GLU A 32 4.57 0.66 15.56
C GLU A 32 4.65 1.48 14.26
N ILE A 33 5.74 1.29 13.51
CA ILE A 33 5.95 1.97 12.23
C ILE A 33 4.99 1.40 11.17
N GLY A 34 4.75 0.09 11.17
CA GLY A 34 3.77 -0.54 10.28
C GLY A 34 2.35 0.01 10.45
N ASN A 35 1.94 0.28 11.70
CA ASN A 35 0.64 0.89 11.99
C ASN A 35 0.56 2.35 11.51
N LYS A 36 1.61 3.15 11.73
CA LYS A 36 1.70 4.54 11.24
C LYS A 36 1.61 4.61 9.72
N THR A 37 2.36 3.76 9.02
CA THR A 37 2.34 3.70 7.55
C THR A 37 0.98 3.29 7.03
N THR A 38 0.36 2.25 7.60
CA THR A 38 -0.98 1.82 7.19
C THR A 38 -2.00 2.95 7.35
N SER A 39 -1.88 3.77 8.40
CA SER A 39 -2.72 4.95 8.61
C SER A 39 -2.53 6.00 7.53
N VAL A 40 -1.28 6.31 7.16
CA VAL A 40 -0.95 7.23 6.06
C VAL A 40 -1.50 6.70 4.74
N MET A 41 -1.33 5.41 4.44
CA MET A 41 -1.87 4.80 3.22
C MET A 41 -3.40 4.84 3.15
N ARG A 42 -4.09 4.61 4.29
CA ARG A 42 -5.55 4.79 4.36
C ARG A 42 -5.96 6.23 4.08
N ARG A 43 -5.24 7.21 4.64
CA ARG A 43 -5.49 8.62 4.35
C ARG A 43 -5.29 8.92 2.87
N MET A 44 -4.17 8.47 2.28
CA MET A 44 -3.90 8.61 0.85
C MET A 44 -4.98 7.94 -0.03
N ALA A 45 -5.54 6.81 0.41
CA ALA A 45 -6.64 6.17 -0.29
C ALA A 45 -7.96 6.97 -0.20
N ASN A 46 -8.26 7.55 0.96
CA ASN A 46 -9.39 8.47 1.12
C ASN A 46 -9.22 9.74 0.26
N GLU A 47 -7.99 10.19 0.05
CA GLU A 47 -7.63 11.31 -0.83
C GLU A 47 -7.58 10.92 -2.32
N GLY A 48 -7.81 9.64 -2.66
CA GLY A 48 -7.78 9.14 -4.04
C GLY A 48 -6.37 8.98 -4.64
N LYS A 49 -5.31 9.20 -3.86
CA LYS A 49 -3.91 9.00 -4.27
C LYS A 49 -3.52 7.52 -4.34
N LEU A 50 -4.20 6.67 -3.58
CA LEU A 50 -4.05 5.21 -3.61
C LEU A 50 -5.42 4.54 -3.75
N LYS A 51 -5.41 3.30 -4.23
CA LYS A 51 -6.56 2.40 -4.13
C LYS A 51 -6.25 1.25 -3.18
N LEU A 52 -7.20 0.96 -2.30
CA LEU A 52 -7.17 -0.18 -1.40
C LEU A 52 -7.99 -1.31 -2.03
N LYS A 53 -7.37 -2.45 -2.27
CA LYS A 53 -8.04 -3.65 -2.75
C LYS A 53 -7.88 -4.77 -1.73
N ILE A 54 -9.01 -5.26 -1.23
CA ILE A 54 -9.05 -6.36 -0.27
C ILE A 54 -9.61 -7.57 -1.00
N THR A 55 -8.82 -8.64 -1.04
CA THR A 55 -9.21 -9.91 -1.65
C THR A 55 -9.34 -10.96 -0.56
N HIS A 56 -10.53 -11.51 -0.42
CA HIS A 56 -10.81 -12.62 0.50
C HIS A 56 -10.79 -13.94 -0.26
N THR A 57 -9.99 -14.89 0.23
CA THR A 57 -10.02 -16.29 -0.17
C THR A 57 -10.41 -17.15 1.03
N SER A 58 -10.77 -18.41 0.81
CA SER A 58 -11.23 -19.32 1.87
C SER A 58 -10.25 -19.49 3.05
N TYR A 59 -8.97 -19.14 2.88
CA TYR A 59 -7.93 -19.34 3.88
C TYR A 59 -7.12 -18.08 4.19
N THR A 60 -7.17 -17.04 3.34
CA THR A 60 -6.35 -15.84 3.52
C THR A 60 -7.07 -14.58 3.07
N THR A 61 -6.83 -13.49 3.78
CA THR A 61 -7.19 -12.14 3.34
C THR A 61 -5.94 -11.42 2.87
N THR A 62 -5.94 -10.97 1.62
CA THR A 62 -4.84 -10.18 1.05
C THR A 62 -5.28 -8.72 0.92
N ILE A 63 -4.45 -7.82 1.43
CA ILE A 63 -4.64 -6.38 1.31
C ILE A 63 -3.57 -5.85 0.36
N GLU A 64 -4.01 -5.32 -0.77
CA GLU A 64 -3.19 -4.70 -1.81
C GLU A 64 -3.43 -3.19 -1.82
N TRP A 65 -2.35 -2.43 -2.02
CA TRP A 65 -2.35 -1.00 -2.26
C TRP A 65 -1.84 -0.73 -3.66
N LEU A 66 -2.57 0.11 -4.40
CA LEU A 66 -2.37 0.33 -5.83
C LEU A 66 -2.28 1.82 -6.13
N LEU A 67 -1.46 2.18 -7.10
CA LEU A 67 -1.57 3.49 -7.73
C LEU A 67 -2.82 3.52 -8.63
N PRO A 68 -3.59 4.62 -8.64
CA PRO A 68 -4.79 4.74 -9.46
C PRO A 68 -4.57 4.41 -10.95
N GLN A 69 -3.39 4.74 -11.49
CA GLN A 69 -3.01 4.47 -12.89
C GLN A 69 -2.85 2.99 -13.24
N VAL A 70 -2.64 2.11 -12.27
CA VAL A 70 -2.42 0.66 -12.51
C VAL A 70 -3.74 -0.07 -12.74
N GLU A 71 -4.85 0.43 -12.18
CA GLU A 71 -6.16 -0.18 -12.37
C GLU A 71 -6.72 0.07 -13.78
N ASN A 72 -6.37 1.21 -14.39
CA ASN A 72 -6.86 1.62 -15.72
C ASN A 72 -6.14 0.95 -16.91
N LYS A 73 -5.23 -0.01 -16.67
CA LYS A 73 -4.58 -0.78 -17.76
C LYS A 73 -5.34 -2.06 -18.15
N LYS A 74 -6.65 -2.11 -17.92
CA LYS A 74 -7.49 -3.26 -18.26
C LYS A 74 -8.20 -3.10 -19.60
#